data_AF-A0A3P7XZA0-F1
#
_entry.id   AF-A0A3P7XZA0-F1
#
_cell.length_a   1.000
_cell.length_b   1.000
_cell.length_c   1.000
_cell.angle_alpha   90.00
_cell.angle_beta   90.00
_cell.angle_gamma   90.00
#
_symmetry.space_group_name_H-M   'P 1'
#
loop_
_entity.id
_entity.type
_entity.pdbx_description
1 polymer ?
#
loop_
_entity_poly.entity_id
_entity_poly.type
_entity_poly.pdbx_seq_one_letter_code
_entity_poly.pdbx_strand_id
1 'polypeptide(L)'
;MNGALNRMPVNFYDRVWTILSRSKEGIVIASQFLPQWDLGTKHLKGFVYFCRAFQQPTLSDMTEFELTFAYKIEEMLSRIAHPEYRQLLVELLSIIATILERNPEVMFGSGPVDCDLLIKQGFHLYADAQKIANKEDLTPFYQLENLSMHTSTATYLGKV
;
A
#
# COMPACT_ATOMS: atom_id res chain seq x y z
N MET A 1 22.74 17.97 -4.31
CA MET A 1 21.91 18.12 -3.09
C MET A 1 20.85 17.03 -3.16
N ASN A 2 21.06 15.90 -2.46
CA ASN A 2 20.23 14.71 -2.61
C ASN A 2 19.03 14.79 -1.64
N GLY A 3 17.88 15.20 -2.17
CA GLY A 3 16.61 15.24 -1.44
C GLY A 3 16.13 13.82 -1.10
N ALA A 4 16.46 13.36 0.10
CA ALA A 4 15.99 12.10 0.68
C ALA A 4 14.55 12.25 1.21
N LEU A 5 13.60 12.62 0.34
CA LEU A 5 12.18 12.58 0.67
C LEU A 5 11.64 11.20 0.29
N ASN A 6 11.42 10.34 1.30
CA ASN A 6 10.53 9.18 1.25
C ASN A 6 10.69 8.28 0.01
N ARG A 7 11.73 7.43 -0.05
CA ARG A 7 11.91 6.45 -1.14
C ARG A 7 10.85 5.35 -1.07
N MET A 8 9.68 5.60 -1.63
CA MET A 8 8.71 4.54 -1.89
C MET A 8 9.30 3.53 -2.89
N PRO A 9 8.86 2.27 -2.86
CA PRO A 9 9.28 1.27 -3.84
C PRO A 9 9.08 1.76 -5.27
N VAL A 10 9.94 1.30 -6.18
CA VAL A 10 9.77 1.57 -7.62
C VAL A 10 8.37 1.08 -8.04
N ASN A 11 7.65 1.89 -8.80
CA ASN A 11 6.27 1.63 -9.25
C ASN A 11 5.24 1.50 -8.11
N PHE A 12 5.49 2.09 -6.94
CA PHE A 12 4.56 2.03 -5.81
C PHE A 12 3.15 2.48 -6.17
N TYR A 13 3.00 3.64 -6.83
CA TYR A 13 1.68 4.16 -7.20
C TYR A 13 0.95 3.24 -8.18
N ASP A 14 1.66 2.66 -9.14
CA ASP A 14 1.12 1.69 -10.11
C ASP A 14 0.59 0.44 -9.41
N ARG A 15 1.29 0.01 -8.36
CA ARG A 15 0.92 -1.14 -7.53
C ARG A 15 -0.31 -0.84 -6.70
N VAL A 16 -0.40 0.33 -6.07
CA VAL A 16 -1.61 0.78 -5.37
C VAL A 16 -2.80 0.89 -6.32
N TRP A 17 -2.58 1.42 -7.52
CA TRP A 17 -3.59 1.48 -8.57
C TRP A 17 -4.06 0.09 -9.00
N THR A 18 -3.15 -0.87 -9.12
CA THR A 18 -3.49 -2.27 -9.44
C THR A 18 -4.44 -2.84 -8.39
N ILE A 19 -4.20 -2.57 -7.10
CA ILE A 19 -5.11 -2.99 -6.03
C ILE A 19 -6.48 -2.30 -6.18
N LEU A 20 -6.49 -0.99 -6.43
CA LEU A 20 -7.73 -0.21 -6.51
C LEU A 20 -8.58 -0.64 -7.71
N SER A 21 -7.92 -0.97 -8.83
CA SER A 21 -8.57 -1.50 -10.03
C SER A 21 -9.23 -2.86 -9.79
N ARG A 22 -8.77 -3.61 -8.77
CA ARG A 22 -9.32 -4.92 -8.38
C ARG A 22 -10.30 -4.85 -7.22
N SER A 23 -10.39 -3.70 -6.53
CA SER A 23 -11.33 -3.47 -5.43
C SER A 23 -12.48 -2.56 -5.87
N LYS A 24 -13.63 -3.16 -6.18
CA LYS A 24 -14.83 -2.42 -6.64
C LYS A 24 -15.32 -1.41 -5.62
N GLU A 25 -15.22 -1.76 -4.34
CA GLU A 25 -15.67 -0.93 -3.22
C GLU A 25 -14.58 0.03 -2.73
N GLY A 26 -13.38 0.03 -3.32
CA GLY A 26 -12.27 0.93 -2.93
C GLY A 26 -11.30 0.33 -1.89
N ILE A 27 -10.41 1.17 -1.38
CA ILE A 27 -9.35 0.80 -0.42
C ILE A 27 -9.44 1.75 0.78
N VAL A 28 -9.23 1.24 1.99
CA VAL A 28 -9.02 2.07 3.19
C VAL A 28 -7.53 2.05 3.54
N ILE A 29 -6.91 3.23 3.61
CA ILE A 29 -5.51 3.41 4.01
C ILE A 29 -5.48 4.42 5.15
N ALA A 30 -4.90 4.06 6.30
CA ALA A 30 -4.80 4.95 7.46
C ALA A 30 -6.16 5.55 7.88
N SER A 31 -7.19 4.71 7.90
CA SER A 31 -8.59 5.00 8.21
C SER A 31 -9.25 5.99 7.25
N GLN A 32 -8.62 6.24 6.11
CA GLN A 32 -9.14 7.07 5.04
C GLN A 32 -9.62 6.18 3.90
N PHE A 33 -10.87 6.37 3.50
CA PHE A 33 -11.47 5.63 2.41
C PHE A 33 -11.17 6.28 1.06
N LEU A 34 -10.69 5.47 0.12
CA LEU A 34 -10.46 5.83 -1.28
C LEU A 34 -11.35 4.97 -2.18
N PRO A 35 -12.45 5.51 -2.72
CA PRO A 35 -13.34 4.75 -3.59
C PRO A 35 -12.68 4.50 -4.95
N GLN A 36 -13.09 3.42 -5.62
CA GLN A 36 -12.59 3.09 -6.96
C GLN A 36 -12.92 4.17 -8.01
N TRP A 37 -14.10 4.80 -7.91
CA TRP A 37 -14.60 5.75 -8.91
C TRP A 37 -14.14 7.21 -8.70
N ASP A 38 -13.52 7.55 -7.56
CA ASP A 38 -12.98 8.91 -7.34
C ASP A 38 -11.85 9.28 -8.32
N LEU A 39 -11.41 8.33 -9.16
CA LEU A 39 -10.45 8.53 -10.22
C LEU A 39 -11.18 8.50 -11.56
N GLY A 40 -11.61 9.70 -12.00
CA GLY A 40 -12.37 9.97 -13.21
C GLY A 40 -12.11 8.98 -14.35
N THR A 41 -13.05 8.07 -14.55
CA THR A 41 -12.89 6.80 -15.26
C THR A 41 -12.87 6.95 -16.79
N LYS A 42 -12.58 8.15 -17.30
CA LYS A 42 -12.56 8.47 -18.73
C LYS A 42 -11.15 8.53 -19.33
N HIS A 43 -10.07 8.37 -18.55
CA HIS A 43 -8.68 8.40 -19.04
C HIS A 43 -7.83 7.18 -18.61
N LEU A 44 -8.47 6.02 -18.41
CA LEU A 44 -7.84 4.76 -17.98
C LEU A 44 -6.68 4.25 -18.85
N LYS A 45 -6.57 4.70 -20.11
CA LYS A 45 -5.48 4.30 -21.01
C LYS A 45 -4.23 5.18 -20.88
N GLY A 46 -4.34 6.42 -20.37
CA GLY A 46 -3.20 7.32 -20.16
C GLY A 46 -2.32 6.87 -19.00
N PHE A 47 -2.95 6.52 -17.87
CA PHE A 47 -2.27 6.14 -16.63
C PHE A 47 -1.30 4.95 -16.79
N VAL A 48 -1.70 3.88 -17.49
CA VAL A 48 -0.84 2.70 -17.74
C VAL A 48 0.41 3.06 -18.58
N TYR A 49 0.30 4.03 -19.50
CA TYR A 49 1.42 4.53 -20.29
C TYR A 49 2.29 5.51 -19.49
N PHE A 50 1.68 6.34 -18.64
CA PHE A 50 2.35 7.35 -17.82
C PHE A 50 3.18 6.75 -16.67
N CYS A 51 2.66 5.73 -15.97
CA CYS A 51 3.38 4.95 -14.98
C CYS A 51 4.71 4.36 -15.52
N ARG A 52 4.67 3.86 -16.76
CA ARG A 52 5.87 3.43 -17.50
C ARG A 52 6.81 4.58 -17.86
N ALA A 53 6.28 5.78 -18.12
CA ALA A 53 7.05 6.98 -18.46
C ALA A 53 7.67 7.68 -17.24
N PHE A 54 7.08 7.56 -16.05
CA PHE A 54 7.60 8.14 -14.79
C PHE A 54 8.93 7.50 -14.32
N GLN A 55 9.32 6.36 -14.92
CA GLN A 55 10.67 5.80 -14.81
C GLN A 55 11.73 6.56 -15.64
N GLN A 56 11.34 7.57 -16.43
CA GLN A 56 12.26 8.46 -17.15
C GLN A 56 12.00 9.94 -16.80
N PRO A 57 13.04 10.74 -16.55
CA PRO A 57 12.94 12.08 -15.97
C PRO A 57 12.62 13.13 -17.04
N THR A 58 11.45 13.04 -17.67
CA THR A 58 10.97 14.10 -18.56
C THR A 58 9.61 14.61 -18.08
N LEU A 59 9.69 15.69 -17.29
CA LEU A 59 8.62 16.54 -16.79
C LEU A 59 7.90 17.31 -17.92
N SER A 60 7.42 16.65 -18.98
CA SER A 60 6.82 17.38 -20.10
C SER A 60 5.43 16.96 -20.54
N ASP A 61 4.81 15.94 -19.95
CA ASP A 61 3.38 15.67 -20.15
C ASP A 61 2.77 15.01 -18.90
N MET A 62 2.45 15.79 -17.87
CA MET A 62 1.57 15.33 -16.78
C MET A 62 0.17 15.87 -17.04
N THR A 63 -0.84 15.00 -17.11
CA THR A 63 -2.23 15.46 -17.06
C THR A 63 -2.61 15.75 -15.61
N GLU A 64 -3.42 16.78 -15.38
CA GLU A 64 -3.86 17.28 -14.05
C GLU A 64 -4.44 16.16 -13.15
N PHE A 65 -5.01 15.11 -13.76
CA PHE A 65 -5.67 13.99 -13.07
C PHE A 65 -4.71 12.91 -12.55
N GLU A 66 -3.58 12.65 -13.22
CA GLU A 66 -2.60 11.63 -12.81
C GLU A 66 -1.80 12.08 -11.59
N LEU A 67 -1.46 13.36 -11.59
CA LEU A 67 -0.90 14.10 -10.46
C LEU A 67 -1.85 14.05 -9.25
N THR A 68 -3.17 14.10 -9.49
CA THR A 68 -4.20 14.04 -8.43
C THR A 68 -4.23 12.69 -7.70
N PHE A 69 -4.02 11.55 -8.39
CA PHE A 69 -3.97 10.24 -7.73
C PHE A 69 -2.74 10.09 -6.82
N ALA A 70 -1.55 10.33 -7.37
CA ALA A 70 -0.31 10.21 -6.62
C ALA A 70 -0.33 11.15 -5.42
N TYR A 71 -0.78 12.41 -5.60
CA TYR A 71 -0.97 13.32 -4.48
C TYR A 71 -2.01 12.85 -3.49
N LYS A 72 -3.09 12.19 -3.92
CA LYS A 72 -4.07 11.66 -2.97
C LYS A 72 -3.49 10.56 -2.09
N ILE A 73 -2.73 9.64 -2.69
CA ILE A 73 -2.02 8.59 -1.94
C ILE A 73 -0.95 9.19 -1.01
N GLU A 74 -0.17 10.15 -1.50
CA GLU A 74 0.83 10.87 -0.70
C GLU A 74 0.17 11.63 0.46
N GLU A 75 -0.94 12.33 0.21
CA GLU A 75 -1.71 13.04 1.22
C GLU A 75 -2.18 12.06 2.30
N MET A 76 -2.74 10.91 1.91
CA MET A 76 -3.19 9.88 2.85
C MET A 76 -2.02 9.32 3.69
N LEU A 77 -0.89 9.00 3.06
CA LEU A 77 0.28 8.47 3.74
C LEU A 77 0.99 9.53 4.61
N SER A 78 0.95 10.80 4.22
CA SER A 78 1.56 11.92 4.95
C SER A 78 0.87 12.20 6.28
N ARG A 79 -0.44 11.89 6.40
CA ARG A 79 -1.21 12.02 7.64
C ARG A 79 -0.82 11.02 8.72
N ILE A 80 -0.13 9.94 8.34
CA ILE A 80 0.36 8.94 9.30
C ILE A 80 1.50 9.57 10.10
N ALA A 81 1.29 9.75 11.41
CA ALA A 81 2.30 10.34 12.29
C ALA A 81 3.50 9.43 12.53
N HIS A 82 3.27 8.11 12.59
CA HIS A 82 4.30 7.11 12.88
C HIS A 82 4.97 6.58 11.59
N PRO A 83 6.26 6.88 11.35
CA PRO A 83 6.95 6.42 10.16
C PRO A 83 7.00 4.89 10.03
N GLU A 84 7.04 4.16 11.15
CA GLU A 84 7.03 2.70 11.20
C GLU A 84 5.72 2.13 10.64
N TYR A 85 4.59 2.71 11.04
CA TYR A 85 3.27 2.31 10.54
C TYR A 85 3.11 2.63 9.05
N ARG A 86 3.64 3.79 8.61
CA ARG A 86 3.65 4.16 7.19
C ARG A 86 4.43 3.12 6.37
N GLN A 87 5.56 2.65 6.89
CA GLN A 87 6.37 1.64 6.22
C GLN A 87 5.63 0.29 6.10
N LEU A 88 4.94 -0.16 7.16
CA LEU A 88 4.11 -1.36 7.10
C LEU A 88 2.99 -1.26 6.05
N LEU A 89 2.34 -0.10 5.93
CA LEU A 89 1.33 0.11 4.89
C LEU A 89 1.93 0.01 3.50
N VAL A 90 3.09 0.61 3.27
CA VAL A 90 3.80 0.54 1.99
C VAL A 90 4.21 -0.90 1.65
N GLU A 91 4.66 -1.65 2.65
CA GLU A 91 5.01 -3.07 2.52
C GLU A 91 3.79 -3.94 2.24
N LEU A 92 2.69 -3.75 2.99
CA LEU A 92 1.43 -4.48 2.78
C LEU A 92 0.89 -4.23 1.37
N LEU A 93 0.78 -2.96 0.95
CA LEU A 93 0.33 -2.59 -0.40
C LEU A 93 1.24 -3.24 -1.46
N SER A 94 2.54 -3.30 -1.21
CA SER A 94 3.47 -4.02 -2.08
C SER A 94 3.11 -5.52 -2.19
N ILE A 95 2.93 -6.20 -1.05
CA ILE A 95 2.60 -7.62 -1.02
C ILE A 95 1.28 -7.90 -1.74
N ILE A 96 0.23 -7.14 -1.45
CA ILE A 96 -1.08 -7.28 -2.09
C ILE A 96 -0.95 -7.11 -3.60
N ALA A 97 -0.26 -6.07 -4.07
CA ALA A 97 -0.05 -5.87 -5.50
C ALA A 97 0.68 -7.05 -6.16
N THR A 98 1.72 -7.57 -5.52
CA THR A 98 2.44 -8.75 -6.05
C THR A 98 1.57 -10.01 -6.08
N ILE A 99 0.66 -10.19 -5.12
CA ILE A 99 -0.30 -11.29 -5.14
C ILE A 99 -1.26 -11.13 -6.32
N LEU A 100 -1.81 -9.93 -6.54
CA LEU A 100 -2.75 -9.64 -7.64
C LEU A 100 -2.09 -9.72 -9.02
N GLU A 101 -0.82 -9.34 -9.14
CA GLU A 101 -0.01 -9.48 -10.36
C GLU A 101 0.22 -10.96 -10.72
N ARG A 102 0.46 -11.81 -9.72
CA ARG A 102 0.66 -13.25 -9.90
C ARG A 102 -0.63 -14.03 -10.12
N ASN A 103 -1.76 -13.52 -9.62
CA ASN A 103 -3.07 -14.16 -9.69
C ASN A 103 -4.08 -13.19 -10.33
N PRO A 104 -4.07 -13.04 -11.66
CA PRO A 104 -4.90 -12.05 -12.37
C PRO A 104 -6.41 -12.29 -12.22
N GLU A 105 -6.84 -13.50 -11.88
CA GLU A 105 -8.22 -13.88 -11.60
C GLU A 105 -8.72 -13.43 -10.23
N VAL A 106 -7.82 -13.06 -9.32
CA VAL A 106 -8.19 -12.61 -7.97
C VAL A 106 -8.82 -11.22 -8.05
N MET A 107 -10.02 -11.14 -7.46
CA MET A 107 -10.81 -9.93 -7.29
C MET A 107 -11.28 -9.87 -5.84
N PHE A 108 -11.36 -8.67 -5.26
CA PHE A 108 -11.90 -8.53 -3.91
C PHE A 108 -13.41 -8.74 -3.95
N GLY A 109 -13.89 -9.75 -3.22
CA GLY A 109 -15.24 -10.29 -3.35
C GLY A 109 -16.33 -9.49 -2.63
N SER A 110 -16.03 -8.84 -1.51
CA SER A 110 -17.00 -8.06 -0.73
C SER A 110 -16.32 -7.05 0.17
N GLY A 111 -16.74 -5.78 0.06
CA GLY A 111 -16.25 -4.68 0.89
C GLY A 111 -14.91 -4.07 0.43
N PRO A 112 -14.54 -2.92 1.01
CA PRO A 112 -13.28 -2.27 0.69
C PRO A 112 -12.09 -3.04 1.26
N VAL A 113 -10.94 -2.90 0.61
CA VAL A 113 -9.68 -3.45 1.12
C VAL A 113 -9.19 -2.57 2.26
N ASP A 114 -9.42 -3.02 3.50
CA ASP A 114 -8.99 -2.29 4.69
C ASP A 114 -7.55 -2.67 5.06
N CYS A 115 -6.60 -1.83 4.68
CA CYS A 115 -5.19 -2.06 4.96
C CYS A 115 -4.86 -2.00 6.46
N ASP A 116 -5.58 -1.21 7.26
CA ASP A 116 -5.34 -1.15 8.70
C ASP A 116 -5.81 -2.44 9.38
N LEU A 117 -6.94 -2.98 8.94
CA LEU A 117 -7.44 -4.27 9.41
C LEU A 117 -6.47 -5.40 9.04
N LEU A 118 -5.96 -5.43 7.80
CA LEU A 118 -5.01 -6.43 7.34
C LEU A 118 -3.70 -6.38 8.14
N ILE A 119 -3.17 -5.19 8.46
CA ILE A 119 -2.00 -5.06 9.35
C ILE A 119 -2.30 -5.62 10.73
N LYS A 120 -3.46 -5.27 11.32
CA LYS A 120 -3.87 -5.78 12.63
C LYS A 120 -4.00 -7.31 12.63
N GLN A 121 -4.57 -7.89 11.58
CA GLN A 121 -4.65 -9.34 11.41
C GLN A 121 -3.26 -9.98 11.31
N GLY A 122 -2.36 -9.39 10.54
CA GLY A 122 -0.97 -9.86 10.42
C GLY A 122 -0.25 -9.79 11.78
N PHE A 123 -0.47 -8.71 12.53
CA PHE A 123 0.04 -8.59 13.88
C PHE A 123 -0.56 -9.61 14.84
N HIS A 124 -1.87 -9.89 14.77
CA HIS A 124 -2.49 -10.91 15.60
C HIS A 124 -1.87 -12.29 15.37
N LEU A 125 -1.58 -12.65 14.11
CA LEU A 125 -0.87 -13.90 13.78
C LEU A 125 0.53 -13.94 14.41
N TYR A 126 1.25 -12.81 14.39
CA TYR A 126 2.55 -12.69 15.06
C TYR A 126 2.43 -12.76 16.59
N ALA A 127 1.50 -12.01 17.18
CA ALA A 127 1.27 -11.97 18.61
C ALA A 127 0.89 -13.34 19.17
N ASP A 128 0.08 -14.11 18.44
CA ASP A 128 -0.25 -15.49 18.80
C ASP A 128 0.98 -16.41 18.73
N ALA A 129 1.82 -16.27 17.70
CA ALA A 129 3.05 -17.04 17.58
C ALA A 129 4.06 -16.74 18.70
N GLN A 130 4.15 -15.47 19.14
CA GLN A 130 5.07 -15.01 20.18
C GLN A 130 4.45 -14.96 21.58
N LYS A 131 3.18 -15.36 21.74
CA LYS A 131 2.41 -15.30 23.00
C LYS A 131 2.40 -13.89 23.63
N ILE A 132 2.27 -12.86 22.80
CA ILE A 132 2.17 -11.47 23.23
C ILE A 132 0.76 -11.23 23.80
N ALA A 133 0.68 -10.80 25.05
CA ALA A 133 -0.60 -10.56 25.73
C ALA A 133 -1.31 -9.29 25.23
N ASN A 134 -0.54 -8.23 24.95
CA ASN A 134 -1.09 -6.97 24.46
C ASN A 134 -1.13 -6.95 22.92
N LYS A 135 -2.31 -7.18 22.35
CA LYS A 135 -2.55 -7.15 20.89
C LYS A 135 -2.91 -5.77 20.35
N GLU A 136 -2.93 -4.74 21.19
CA GLU A 136 -3.21 -3.36 20.78
C GLU A 136 -1.94 -2.56 20.52
N ASP A 137 -0.83 -2.95 21.15
CA ASP A 137 0.47 -2.33 20.95
C ASP A 137 1.23 -3.00 19.79
N LEU A 138 1.29 -2.31 18.64
CA LEU A 138 2.02 -2.75 17.44
C LEU A 138 3.54 -2.60 17.56
N THR A 139 4.07 -1.99 18.63
CA THR A 139 5.52 -1.77 18.82
C THR A 139 6.37 -3.04 18.64
N PRO A 140 5.96 -4.21 19.18
CA PRO A 140 6.71 -5.46 18.96
C PRO A 140 6.74 -5.91 17.51
N PHE A 141 5.77 -5.47 16.69
CA PHE A 141 5.71 -5.78 15.27
C PHE A 141 6.68 -4.91 14.47
N TYR A 142 6.78 -3.62 14.79
CA TYR A 142 7.77 -2.71 14.17
C TYR A 142 9.20 -3.16 14.42
N GLN A 143 9.46 -3.78 15.58
CA GLN A 143 10.78 -4.24 15.98
C GLN A 143 11.16 -5.61 15.40
N LEU A 144 10.23 -6.30 14.73
CA LEU A 144 10.45 -7.66 14.24
C LEU A 144 11.68 -7.77 13.30
N GLU A 145 11.85 -6.78 12.41
CA GLU A 145 13.00 -6.73 11.49
C GLU A 145 14.35 -6.55 12.21
N ASN A 146 14.34 -5.94 13.40
CA ASN A 146 15.54 -5.79 14.23
C ASN A 146 15.85 -7.04 15.06
N LEU A 147 14.86 -7.90 15.27
CA LEU A 147 14.95 -9.06 16.17
C LEU A 147 15.28 -10.36 15.45
N SER A 148 14.93 -10.49 14.16
CA SER A 148 15.15 -11.74 13.43
C SER A 148 15.60 -11.52 11.99
N MET A 149 16.66 -12.22 11.59
CA MET A 149 17.18 -12.21 10.21
C MET A 149 16.35 -13.06 9.24
N HIS A 150 15.43 -13.89 9.77
CA HIS A 150 14.69 -14.89 8.99
C HIS A 150 13.18 -14.67 8.94
N THR A 151 12.63 -13.82 9.82
CA THR A 151 11.19 -13.53 9.89
C THR A 151 10.99 -12.01 9.84
N SER A 152 10.34 -11.54 8.78
CA SER A 152 9.94 -10.13 8.62
C SER A 152 8.44 -9.96 8.78
N THR A 153 8.00 -8.71 8.89
CA THR A 153 6.59 -8.31 8.87
C THR A 153 5.88 -8.83 7.63
N ALA A 154 6.52 -8.81 6.44
CA ALA A 154 6.00 -9.46 5.22
C ALA A 154 5.59 -10.92 5.40
N THR A 155 6.27 -11.68 6.25
CA THR A 155 5.95 -13.12 6.47
C THR A 155 4.56 -13.30 7.08
N TYR A 156 4.13 -12.36 7.91
CA TYR A 156 2.82 -12.38 8.55
C TYR A 156 1.78 -11.65 7.70
N LEU A 157 2.16 -10.54 7.05
CA LEU A 157 1.30 -9.79 6.13
C LEU A 157 0.96 -10.57 4.85
N GLY A 158 1.80 -11.52 4.42
CA GLY A 158 1.49 -12.40 3.29
C GLY A 158 0.56 -13.58 3.62
N LYS A 159 0.23 -13.78 4.92
CA LYS A 159 -0.64 -14.88 5.38
C LYS A 159 -2.08 -14.45 5.66
N VAL A 160 -2.35 -13.14 5.66
CA VAL A 160 -3.69 -12.58 5.84
C VAL A 160 -4.50 -12.61 4.56
#